data_AF-I0KHH5-F1
#
_entry.id   AF-I0KHH5-F1
#
_cell.length_a   1.000
_cell.length_b   1.000
_cell.length_c   1.000
_cell.angle_alpha   90.00
_cell.angle_beta   90.00
_cell.angle_gamma   90.00
#
_symmetry.space_group_name_H-M   'P 1'
#
loop_
_entity.id
_entity.type
_entity.pdbx_description
1 polymer ?
#
loop_
_entity_poly.entity_id
_entity_poly.type
_entity_poly.pdbx_seq_one_letter_code
_entity_poly.pdbx_strand_id
1 'polypeptide(L)'
;MEKTTRKRRTYDPADYVRQLRRLTEFMRVVDKLQPDRNAWDIEGEWNGTGVIHFVDAKSQSLFEDFQHFDCRTIKLVNYGRPATRLTFFKKHKYILLKDADLTREEKEVRITTYINEITVKRAIKLDRVDKLTGAALSDERGQIGMLEQEIKTWKEVSLNLDQYDFAISNYRRDYQYVTLNYKYKSSEQEYANAQEHLLNPQRDKQGVITQQRYNIIFVDTTEINREHPHQHKEIENFLNNFSLVTQTGKQQLYARPKPTEPVTDELSSLRKDMSKSKIHGNAQNPTLFDE
;
A
#
# COMPACT_ATOMS: atom_id res chain seq x y z
N MET A 1 -22.15 6.87 3.47
CA MET A 1 -22.19 6.57 2.02
C MET A 1 -22.39 5.08 1.83
N GLU A 2 -23.63 4.68 1.55
CA GLU A 2 -23.97 3.30 1.18
C GLU A 2 -23.20 2.90 -0.08
N LYS A 3 -22.33 1.89 0.03
CA LYS A 3 -21.76 1.22 -1.14
C LYS A 3 -22.88 0.40 -1.77
N THR A 4 -23.63 1.00 -2.70
CA THR A 4 -24.50 0.25 -3.60
C THR A 4 -23.60 -0.65 -4.45
N THR A 5 -23.51 -1.93 -4.09
CA THR A 5 -22.90 -2.94 -4.94
C THR A 5 -23.73 -3.02 -6.21
N ARG A 6 -23.24 -2.38 -7.29
CA ARG A 6 -23.89 -2.40 -8.60
C ARG A 6 -24.12 -3.85 -8.99
N LYS A 7 -25.40 -4.28 -8.98
CA LYS A 7 -25.78 -5.64 -9.39
C LYS A 7 -25.30 -5.85 -10.83
N ARG A 8 -24.66 -6.99 -11.08
CA ARG A 8 -24.22 -7.39 -12.42
C ARG A 8 -25.41 -7.38 -13.37
N ARG A 9 -25.19 -6.95 -14.61
CA ARG A 9 -26.24 -7.03 -15.63
C ARG A 9 -26.43 -8.47 -16.07
N THR A 10 -27.68 -8.88 -16.18
CA THR A 10 -28.06 -10.16 -16.78
C THR A 10 -28.36 -9.92 -18.25
N TYR A 11 -27.85 -10.79 -19.12
CA TYR A 11 -28.06 -10.75 -20.56
C TYR A 11 -28.78 -12.02 -20.99
N ASP A 12 -29.51 -11.94 -22.10
CA ASP A 12 -29.90 -13.13 -22.83
C ASP A 12 -28.64 -13.92 -23.25
N PRO A 13 -28.60 -15.26 -23.13
CA PRO A 13 -27.41 -16.04 -23.45
C PRO A 13 -26.91 -15.86 -24.90
N ALA A 14 -27.81 -15.77 -25.88
CA ALA A 14 -27.43 -15.61 -27.28
C ALA A 14 -26.86 -14.22 -27.54
N ASP A 15 -27.47 -13.18 -26.95
CA ASP A 15 -26.95 -11.82 -27.01
C ASP A 15 -25.55 -11.69 -26.36
N TYR A 16 -25.37 -12.27 -25.17
CA TYR A 16 -24.08 -12.26 -24.48
C TYR A 16 -22.98 -12.90 -25.34
N VAL A 17 -23.25 -14.08 -25.93
CA VAL A 17 -22.29 -14.78 -26.80
C VAL A 17 -21.95 -13.96 -28.02
N ARG A 18 -22.94 -13.31 -28.65
CA ARG A 18 -22.74 -12.44 -29.81
C ARG A 18 -21.88 -11.22 -29.46
N GLN A 19 -22.18 -10.52 -28.38
CA GLN A 19 -21.40 -9.35 -27.94
C GLN A 19 -19.98 -9.76 -27.55
N LEU A 20 -19.81 -10.87 -26.81
CA LEU A 20 -18.51 -11.41 -26.44
C LEU A 20 -17.67 -11.76 -27.68
N ARG A 21 -18.28 -12.38 -28.68
CA ARG A 21 -17.59 -12.73 -29.93
C ARG A 21 -17.08 -11.48 -30.65
N ARG A 22 -17.93 -10.47 -30.86
CA ARG A 22 -17.52 -9.20 -31.50
C ARG A 22 -16.43 -8.49 -30.71
N LEU A 23 -16.57 -8.41 -29.38
CA LEU A 23 -15.54 -7.81 -28.52
C LEU A 23 -14.20 -8.56 -28.62
N THR A 24 -14.24 -9.90 -28.70
CA THR A 24 -13.04 -10.73 -28.89
C THR A 24 -12.38 -10.49 -30.25
N GLU A 25 -13.17 -10.30 -31.30
CA GLU A 25 -12.69 -9.96 -32.64
C GLU A 25 -11.97 -8.61 -32.63
N PHE A 26 -12.57 -7.56 -32.03
CA PHE A 26 -11.91 -6.25 -31.88
C PHE A 26 -10.63 -6.31 -31.06
N MET A 27 -10.65 -7.04 -29.94
CA MET A 27 -9.46 -7.27 -29.11
C MET A 27 -8.32 -7.96 -29.90
N ARG A 28 -8.66 -8.84 -30.85
CA ARG A 28 -7.67 -9.53 -31.70
C ARG A 28 -7.08 -8.64 -32.78
N VAL A 29 -7.84 -7.72 -33.36
CA VAL A 29 -7.37 -6.89 -34.47
C VAL A 29 -6.76 -5.56 -34.03
N VAL A 30 -7.13 -5.04 -32.85
CA VAL A 30 -6.57 -3.77 -32.37
C VAL A 30 -5.07 -3.88 -32.17
N ASP A 31 -4.32 -2.83 -32.48
CA ASP A 31 -2.88 -2.84 -32.25
C ASP A 31 -2.58 -2.81 -30.74
N LYS A 32 -1.63 -3.64 -30.29
CA LYS A 32 -1.27 -3.76 -28.87
C LYS A 32 0.06 -3.10 -28.65
N LEU A 33 0.03 -2.04 -27.86
CA LEU A 33 1.23 -1.35 -27.43
C LEU A 33 2.03 -2.27 -26.51
N GLN A 34 3.35 -2.24 -26.66
CA GLN A 34 4.27 -2.86 -25.72
C GLN A 34 4.64 -1.81 -24.67
N PRO A 35 4.31 -2.01 -23.39
CA PRO A 35 4.66 -1.05 -22.36
C PRO A 35 6.18 -1.05 -22.17
N ASP A 36 6.79 0.13 -22.23
CA ASP A 36 8.19 0.33 -21.87
C ASP A 36 8.26 0.99 -20.50
N ARG A 37 8.69 0.24 -19.48
CA ARG A 37 8.80 0.74 -18.10
C ARG A 37 9.86 1.81 -17.91
N ASN A 38 10.78 1.98 -18.87
CA ASN A 38 11.79 3.03 -18.81
C ASN A 38 11.31 4.33 -19.45
N ALA A 39 10.37 4.25 -20.40
CA ALA A 39 9.86 5.41 -21.13
C ALA A 39 8.49 5.88 -20.62
N TRP A 40 7.62 4.96 -20.22
CA TRP A 40 6.26 5.27 -19.76
C TRP A 40 6.25 5.45 -18.24
N ASP A 41 5.43 6.38 -17.76
CA ASP A 41 5.11 6.56 -16.33
C ASP A 41 4.17 5.43 -15.86
N ILE A 42 4.75 4.21 -15.78
CA ILE A 42 4.12 3.00 -15.30
C ILE A 42 4.85 2.49 -14.06
N GLU A 43 4.10 2.31 -12.99
CA GLU A 43 4.62 1.80 -11.72
C GLU A 43 3.88 0.55 -11.24
N GLY A 44 4.57 -0.25 -10.42
CA GLY A 44 4.00 -1.37 -9.71
C GLY A 44 3.91 -2.67 -10.51
N GLU A 45 3.29 -3.66 -9.87
CA GLU A 45 3.26 -5.06 -10.30
C GLU A 45 1.84 -5.47 -10.71
N TRP A 46 1.70 -5.97 -11.94
CA TRP A 46 0.46 -6.62 -12.42
C TRP A 46 0.60 -8.13 -12.59
N ASN A 47 1.72 -8.70 -12.13
CA ASN A 47 1.97 -10.13 -12.09
C ASN A 47 0.96 -10.80 -11.13
N GLY A 48 -0.21 -11.18 -11.66
CA GLY A 48 -1.35 -11.67 -10.89
C GLY A 48 -2.72 -11.31 -11.49
N THR A 49 -2.77 -10.40 -12.46
CA THR A 49 -4.00 -10.08 -13.21
C THR A 49 -4.28 -11.05 -14.34
N GLY A 50 -5.43 -10.88 -14.97
CA GLY A 50 -5.65 -11.32 -16.34
C GLY A 50 -4.66 -10.65 -17.30
N VAL A 51 -4.65 -11.09 -18.55
CA VAL A 51 -3.81 -10.52 -19.60
C VAL A 51 -4.19 -9.05 -19.78
N ILE A 52 -3.19 -8.19 -19.87
CA ILE A 52 -3.38 -6.77 -20.15
C ILE A 52 -3.06 -6.52 -21.62
N HIS A 53 -3.95 -5.81 -22.30
CA HIS A 53 -3.70 -5.26 -23.62
C HIS A 53 -3.71 -3.74 -23.50
N PHE A 54 -2.54 -3.13 -23.69
CA PHE A 54 -2.41 -1.69 -23.79
C PHE A 54 -2.77 -1.25 -25.21
N VAL A 55 -3.69 -0.31 -25.32
CA VAL A 55 -4.24 0.15 -26.60
C VAL A 55 -4.13 1.67 -26.65
N ASP A 56 -3.70 2.21 -27.79
CA ASP A 56 -3.66 3.66 -28.00
C ASP A 56 -5.09 4.23 -27.91
N ALA A 57 -5.24 5.37 -27.23
CA ALA A 57 -6.48 6.13 -27.12
C ALA A 57 -7.16 6.39 -28.49
N LYS A 58 -6.39 6.52 -29.57
CA LYS A 58 -6.91 6.69 -30.94
C LYS A 58 -7.78 5.52 -31.40
N SER A 59 -7.51 4.32 -30.91
CA SER A 59 -8.24 3.10 -31.24
C SER A 59 -9.43 2.84 -30.31
N GLN A 60 -9.69 3.73 -29.35
CA GLN A 60 -10.71 3.53 -28.33
C GLN A 60 -12.13 3.46 -28.93
N SER A 61 -12.42 4.24 -29.98
CA SER A 61 -13.73 4.27 -30.65
C SER A 61 -14.16 2.92 -31.20
N LEU A 62 -13.21 2.01 -31.51
CA LEU A 62 -13.52 0.63 -31.92
C LEU A 62 -14.32 -0.15 -30.86
N PHE A 63 -14.27 0.29 -29.60
CA PHE A 63 -14.89 -0.38 -28.46
C PHE A 63 -16.18 0.31 -27.96
N GLU A 64 -16.66 1.36 -28.64
CA GLU A 64 -17.79 2.19 -28.19
C GLU A 64 -19.06 1.38 -27.90
N ASP A 65 -19.41 0.45 -28.79
CA ASP A 65 -20.56 -0.46 -28.65
C ASP A 65 -20.53 -1.26 -27.33
N PHE A 66 -19.35 -1.46 -26.74
CA PHE A 66 -19.13 -2.33 -25.58
C PHE A 66 -18.88 -1.57 -24.28
N GLN A 67 -18.92 -0.23 -24.27
CA GLN A 67 -18.64 0.57 -23.05
C GLN A 67 -19.54 0.21 -21.85
N HIS A 68 -20.71 -0.35 -22.13
CA HIS A 68 -21.72 -0.73 -21.14
C HIS A 68 -21.94 -2.24 -21.04
N PHE A 69 -21.17 -3.03 -21.80
CA PHE A 69 -21.23 -4.48 -21.80
C PHE A 69 -20.49 -5.03 -20.57
N ASP A 70 -21.25 -5.57 -19.62
CA ASP A 70 -20.75 -6.17 -18.37
C ASP A 70 -20.25 -7.60 -18.64
N CYS A 71 -19.15 -7.68 -19.39
CA CYS A 71 -18.49 -8.92 -19.76
C CYS A 71 -17.66 -9.48 -18.60
N ARG A 72 -17.76 -10.81 -18.37
CA ARG A 72 -17.03 -11.48 -17.27
C ARG A 72 -15.57 -11.78 -17.59
N THR A 73 -15.22 -11.83 -18.88
CA THR A 73 -13.92 -12.34 -19.36
C THR A 73 -13.04 -11.25 -19.97
N ILE A 74 -13.63 -10.19 -20.52
CA ILE A 74 -12.91 -9.06 -21.11
C ILE A 74 -13.44 -7.80 -20.46
N LYS A 75 -12.56 -6.97 -19.90
CA LYS A 75 -12.93 -5.69 -19.32
C LYS A 75 -12.30 -4.56 -20.11
N LEU A 76 -13.12 -3.59 -20.52
CA LEU A 76 -12.64 -2.26 -20.93
C LEU A 76 -12.35 -1.47 -19.65
N VAL A 77 -11.09 -1.14 -19.44
CA VAL A 77 -10.64 -0.29 -18.34
C VAL A 77 -10.59 1.13 -18.86
N ASN A 78 -10.91 2.12 -18.03
CA ASN A 78 -10.69 3.55 -18.30
C ASN A 78 -11.20 4.08 -19.66
N TYR A 79 -12.26 3.50 -20.21
CA TYR A 79 -12.87 3.96 -21.46
C TYR A 79 -13.31 5.42 -21.33
N GLY A 80 -12.90 6.25 -22.28
CA GLY A 80 -13.15 7.70 -22.33
C GLY A 80 -12.20 8.52 -21.46
N ARG A 81 -11.28 7.86 -20.76
CA ARG A 81 -10.31 8.47 -19.84
C ARG A 81 -8.94 7.80 -20.03
N PRO A 82 -8.34 7.92 -21.23
CA PRO A 82 -7.06 7.29 -21.52
C PRO A 82 -6.00 7.72 -20.51
N ALA A 83 -5.20 6.75 -20.06
CA ALA A 83 -4.26 6.95 -18.97
C ALA A 83 -3.02 7.70 -19.47
N THR A 84 -2.60 8.71 -18.72
CA THR A 84 -1.32 9.43 -18.86
C THR A 84 -0.31 9.00 -17.81
N ARG A 85 -0.74 8.24 -16.79
CA ARG A 85 0.09 7.52 -15.82
C ARG A 85 -0.66 6.28 -15.39
N LEU A 86 0.07 5.19 -15.16
CA LEU A 86 -0.49 3.93 -14.70
C LEU A 86 0.23 3.49 -13.42
N THR A 87 -0.50 3.20 -12.35
CA THR A 87 0.07 2.65 -11.13
C THR A 87 -0.71 1.40 -10.74
N PHE A 88 -0.06 0.25 -10.83
CA PHE A 88 -0.63 -1.04 -10.49
C PHE A 88 -0.31 -1.38 -9.04
N PHE A 89 -1.34 -1.70 -8.26
CA PHE A 89 -1.15 -2.14 -6.89
C PHE A 89 -2.11 -3.26 -6.53
N LYS A 90 -1.62 -4.22 -5.76
CA LYS A 90 -2.45 -5.25 -5.10
C LYS A 90 -3.09 -4.74 -3.80
N LYS A 91 -2.84 -3.49 -3.42
CA LYS A 91 -3.17 -2.92 -2.11
C LYS A 91 -4.23 -1.82 -2.26
N HIS A 92 -5.44 -2.00 -1.73
CA HIS A 92 -6.46 -0.95 -1.70
C HIS A 92 -5.95 0.35 -1.04
N LYS A 93 -6.73 1.45 -1.18
CA LYS A 93 -6.75 2.64 -0.32
C LYS A 93 -6.38 2.22 1.12
N TYR A 94 -5.13 2.44 1.51
CA TYR A 94 -4.66 2.00 2.81
C TYR A 94 -5.20 2.96 3.86
N ILE A 95 -5.56 2.38 5.00
CA ILE A 95 -5.79 3.16 6.21
C ILE A 95 -4.43 3.27 6.88
N LEU A 96 -4.02 4.47 7.22
CA LEU A 96 -2.91 4.73 8.12
C LEU A 96 -3.46 5.58 9.26
N LEU A 97 -3.56 4.98 10.44
CA LEU A 97 -3.81 5.72 11.68
C LEU A 97 -2.47 5.86 12.38
N LYS A 98 -2.06 7.09 12.66
CA LYS A 98 -0.85 7.39 13.42
C LYS A 98 -1.16 7.42 14.92
N ASP A 99 -0.13 7.54 15.74
CA ASP A 99 -0.26 7.50 17.20
C ASP A 99 -1.30 8.51 17.74
N ALA A 100 -1.31 9.72 17.18
CA ALA A 100 -2.22 10.80 17.53
C ALA A 100 -3.69 10.55 17.11
N ASP A 101 -3.92 9.65 16.14
CA ASP A 101 -5.25 9.29 15.66
C ASP A 101 -5.87 8.16 16.51
N LEU A 102 -5.16 7.67 17.54
CA LEU A 102 -5.53 6.50 18.31
C LEU A 102 -5.61 6.83 19.80
N THR A 103 -6.75 6.54 20.41
CA THR A 103 -6.90 6.60 21.86
C THR A 103 -6.10 5.47 22.54
N ARG A 104 -5.80 5.62 23.83
CA ARG A 104 -5.05 4.60 24.59
C ARG A 104 -5.84 3.29 24.65
N GLU A 105 -7.12 3.38 24.94
CA GLU A 105 -8.05 2.26 25.05
C GLU A 105 -8.10 1.49 23.73
N GLU A 106 -8.11 2.21 22.60
CA GLU A 106 -8.05 1.62 21.26
C GLU A 106 -6.76 0.85 20.97
N LYS A 107 -5.62 1.31 21.51
CA LYS A 107 -4.34 0.60 21.41
C LYS A 107 -4.38 -0.68 22.26
N GLU A 108 -4.82 -0.58 23.50
CA GLU A 108 -4.94 -1.71 24.45
C GLU A 108 -5.84 -2.83 23.90
N VAL A 109 -7.03 -2.47 23.40
CA VAL A 109 -8.00 -3.42 22.84
C VAL A 109 -7.40 -4.18 21.65
N ARG A 110 -6.71 -3.47 20.75
CA ARG A 110 -6.13 -4.09 19.55
C ARG A 110 -4.94 -4.99 19.87
N ILE A 111 -4.05 -4.56 20.77
CA ILE A 111 -2.92 -5.40 21.22
C ILE A 111 -3.43 -6.64 21.94
N THR A 112 -4.42 -6.50 22.82
CA THR A 112 -5.02 -7.62 23.54
C THR A 112 -5.69 -8.60 22.58
N THR A 113 -6.41 -8.10 21.59
CA THR A 113 -7.01 -8.93 20.54
C THR A 113 -5.95 -9.71 19.78
N TYR A 114 -4.85 -9.05 19.38
CA TYR A 114 -3.75 -9.70 18.69
C TYR A 114 -3.08 -10.79 19.55
N ILE A 115 -2.77 -10.49 20.81
CA ILE A 115 -2.19 -11.44 21.77
C ILE A 115 -3.10 -12.67 21.93
N ASN A 116 -4.41 -12.48 22.02
CA ASN A 116 -5.36 -13.58 22.13
C ASN A 116 -5.37 -14.45 20.86
N GLU A 117 -5.34 -13.84 19.67
CA GLU A 117 -5.27 -14.57 18.40
C GLU A 117 -4.02 -15.47 18.31
N ILE A 118 -2.84 -14.92 18.62
CA ILE A 118 -1.59 -15.69 18.55
C ILE A 118 -1.48 -16.72 19.70
N THR A 119 -2.10 -16.46 20.85
CA THR A 119 -2.18 -17.42 21.97
C THR A 119 -3.01 -18.64 21.59
N VAL A 120 -4.17 -18.44 20.97
CA VAL A 120 -5.00 -19.53 20.43
C VAL A 120 -4.25 -20.31 19.35
N LYS A 121 -3.59 -19.60 18.42
CA LYS A 121 -2.78 -20.23 17.37
C LYS A 121 -1.66 -21.09 17.97
N ARG A 122 -0.97 -20.61 19.00
CA ARG A 122 0.06 -21.38 19.72
C ARG A 122 -0.52 -22.64 20.37
N ALA A 123 -1.67 -22.53 21.05
CA ALA A 123 -2.32 -23.68 21.69
C ALA A 123 -2.69 -24.78 20.68
N ILE A 124 -3.23 -24.40 19.52
CA ILE A 124 -3.54 -25.34 18.43
C ILE A 124 -2.27 -26.04 17.91
N LYS A 125 -1.15 -25.33 17.82
CA LYS A 125 0.13 -25.92 17.40
C LYS A 125 0.65 -26.90 18.44
N LEU A 126 0.63 -26.52 19.73
CA LEU A 126 1.04 -27.39 20.84
C LEU A 126 0.29 -28.73 20.85
N ASP A 127 -1.02 -28.74 20.64
CA ASP A 127 -1.83 -29.98 20.58
C ASP A 127 -1.39 -30.95 19.45
N ARG A 128 -0.68 -30.43 18.44
CA ARG A 128 -0.20 -31.22 17.30
C ARG A 128 1.23 -31.70 17.47
N VAL A 129 2.00 -31.11 18.40
CA VAL A 129 3.43 -31.41 18.59
C VAL A 129 3.66 -32.89 18.86
N ASP A 130 2.84 -33.52 19.71
CA ASP A 130 3.00 -34.92 20.10
C ASP A 130 2.72 -35.91 18.95
N LYS A 131 2.11 -35.42 17.85
CA LYS A 131 1.77 -36.21 16.65
C LYS A 131 2.84 -36.11 15.56
N LEU A 132 3.88 -35.29 15.76
CA LEU A 132 4.93 -35.02 14.78
C LEU A 132 6.26 -35.66 15.19
N THR A 133 7.08 -36.02 14.20
CA THR A 133 8.43 -36.57 14.42
C THR A 133 9.44 -35.97 13.44
N GLY A 134 10.73 -36.09 13.75
CA GLY A 134 11.81 -35.66 12.86
C GLY A 134 11.81 -34.16 12.56
N ALA A 135 12.05 -33.79 11.29
CA ALA A 135 12.13 -32.40 10.85
C ALA A 135 10.84 -31.61 11.11
N ALA A 136 9.67 -32.21 10.87
CA ALA A 136 8.38 -31.56 11.08
C ALA A 136 8.16 -31.15 12.55
N LEU A 137 8.65 -31.96 13.50
CA LEU A 137 8.60 -31.63 14.92
C LEU A 137 9.50 -30.43 15.27
N SER A 138 10.71 -30.38 14.71
CA SER A 138 11.65 -29.27 14.91
C SER A 138 11.08 -27.96 14.36
N ASP A 139 10.51 -27.99 13.15
CA ASP A 139 9.92 -26.83 12.50
C ASP A 139 8.73 -26.30 13.31
N GLU A 140 7.85 -27.19 13.78
CA GLU A 140 6.68 -26.82 14.57
C GLU A 140 7.09 -26.22 15.92
N ARG A 141 8.11 -26.77 16.60
CA ARG A 141 8.67 -26.21 17.84
C ARG A 141 9.30 -24.84 17.61
N GLY A 142 10.02 -24.66 16.51
CA GLY A 142 10.58 -23.35 16.12
C GLY A 142 9.48 -22.31 15.95
N GLN A 143 8.38 -22.66 15.27
CA GLN A 143 7.23 -21.77 15.11
C GLN A 143 6.54 -21.44 16.45
N ILE A 144 6.44 -22.40 17.37
CA ILE A 144 5.91 -22.17 18.73
C ILE A 144 6.80 -21.17 19.48
N GLY A 145 8.13 -21.33 19.44
CA GLY A 145 9.07 -20.39 20.07
C GLY A 145 8.97 -18.97 19.50
N MET A 146 8.78 -18.84 18.18
CA MET A 146 8.52 -17.54 17.55
C MET A 146 7.22 -16.89 18.06
N LEU A 147 6.14 -17.67 18.19
CA LEU A 147 4.87 -17.17 18.72
C LEU A 147 4.99 -16.75 20.20
N GLU A 148 5.76 -17.48 21.00
CA GLU A 148 6.02 -17.12 22.41
C GLU A 148 6.77 -15.79 22.53
N GLN A 149 7.82 -15.63 21.73
CA GLN A 149 8.59 -14.38 21.71
C GLN A 149 7.73 -13.21 21.26
N GLU A 150 6.85 -13.42 20.28
CA GLU A 150 5.91 -12.40 19.81
C GLU A 150 4.89 -12.03 20.89
N ILE A 151 4.29 -13.01 21.59
CA ILE A 151 3.40 -12.77 22.74
C ILE A 151 4.11 -11.94 23.81
N LYS A 152 5.35 -12.31 24.17
CA LYS A 152 6.14 -11.58 25.18
C LYS A 152 6.36 -10.13 24.77
N THR A 153 6.76 -9.91 23.52
CA THR A 153 7.04 -8.59 22.96
C THR A 153 5.80 -7.69 23.02
N TRP A 154 4.65 -8.18 22.55
CA TRP A 154 3.42 -7.37 22.54
C TRP A 154 2.81 -7.17 23.94
N LYS A 155 3.05 -8.08 24.89
CA LYS A 155 2.71 -7.85 26.30
C LYS A 155 3.56 -6.73 26.90
N GLU A 156 4.85 -6.69 26.62
CA GLU A 156 5.75 -5.62 27.08
C GLU A 156 5.34 -4.26 26.52
N VAL A 157 5.03 -4.22 25.22
CA VAL A 157 4.48 -3.02 24.58
C VAL A 157 3.16 -2.59 25.23
N SER A 158 2.25 -3.53 25.52
CA SER A 158 0.98 -3.21 26.17
C SER A 158 1.16 -2.64 27.59
N LEU A 159 2.16 -3.11 28.33
CA LEU A 159 2.45 -2.62 29.68
C LEU A 159 3.05 -1.22 29.67
N ASN A 160 3.76 -0.86 28.60
CA ASN A 160 4.52 0.38 28.47
C ASN A 160 4.01 1.28 27.34
N LEU A 161 2.70 1.29 27.07
CA LEU A 161 2.12 1.97 25.91
C LEU A 161 2.58 3.41 25.70
N ASP A 162 2.76 4.17 26.78
CA ASP A 162 3.15 5.58 26.71
C ASP A 162 4.58 5.78 26.19
N GLN A 163 5.42 4.75 26.28
CA GLN A 163 6.81 4.74 25.81
C GLN A 163 6.94 4.34 24.34
N TYR A 164 5.84 4.02 23.66
CA TYR A 164 5.84 3.59 22.27
C TYR A 164 5.01 4.52 21.38
N ASP A 165 5.53 4.79 20.18
CA ASP A 165 4.75 5.33 19.07
C ASP A 165 4.00 4.18 18.39
N PHE A 166 2.73 4.41 18.06
CA PHE A 166 1.91 3.47 17.31
C PHE A 166 1.56 3.92 15.90
N ALA A 167 1.41 2.95 15.02
CA ALA A 167 0.64 3.12 13.81
C ALA A 167 -0.18 1.86 13.50
N ILE A 168 -1.32 2.04 12.83
CA ILE A 168 -2.13 0.95 12.32
C ILE A 168 -2.22 1.11 10.83
N SER A 169 -1.84 0.07 10.09
CA SER A 169 -2.02 0.08 8.66
C SER A 169 -2.35 -1.28 8.07
N ASN A 170 -3.16 -1.27 7.01
CA ASN A 170 -3.31 -2.42 6.11
C ASN A 170 -2.35 -2.34 4.90
N TYR A 171 -1.33 -1.47 4.95
CA TYR A 171 -0.44 -1.18 3.82
C TYR A 171 0.29 -2.42 3.30
N ARG A 172 0.71 -3.40 4.12
CA ARG A 172 1.36 -4.62 3.60
C ARG A 172 0.41 -5.77 3.30
N ARG A 173 -0.91 -5.53 3.35
CA ARG A 173 -1.89 -6.57 2.99
C ARG A 173 -2.08 -6.66 1.48
N ASP A 174 -1.69 -7.79 0.92
CA ASP A 174 -2.02 -8.12 -0.47
C ASP A 174 -3.51 -8.49 -0.57
N TYR A 175 -4.26 -7.78 -1.42
CA TYR A 175 -5.61 -8.18 -1.79
C TYR A 175 -5.59 -9.08 -3.03
N GLN A 176 -6.65 -9.87 -3.19
CA GLN A 176 -6.80 -10.81 -4.31
C GLN A 176 -6.74 -10.13 -5.67
N TYR A 177 -7.25 -8.89 -5.81
CA TYR A 177 -7.36 -8.20 -7.10
C TYR A 177 -6.35 -7.07 -7.23
N VAL A 178 -5.62 -7.05 -8.35
CA VAL A 178 -4.82 -5.87 -8.70
C VAL A 178 -5.78 -4.75 -9.08
N THR A 179 -5.50 -3.58 -8.55
CA THR A 179 -6.18 -2.34 -8.86
C THR A 179 -5.25 -1.49 -9.70
N LEU A 180 -5.80 -0.87 -10.73
CA LEU A 180 -5.14 0.15 -11.50
C LEU A 180 -5.59 1.51 -10.98
N ASN A 181 -4.66 2.34 -10.53
CA ASN A 181 -4.86 3.78 -10.44
C ASN A 181 -4.26 4.43 -11.69
N TYR A 182 -4.97 5.39 -12.27
CA TYR A 182 -4.52 6.07 -13.46
C TYR A 182 -4.80 7.57 -13.37
N LYS A 183 -3.86 8.37 -13.89
CA LYS A 183 -4.09 9.78 -14.17
C LYS A 183 -4.63 9.92 -15.59
N TYR A 184 -5.52 10.88 -15.81
CA TYR A 184 -6.05 11.22 -17.12
C TYR A 184 -6.27 12.73 -17.22
N LYS A 185 -6.27 13.24 -18.46
CA LYS A 185 -6.53 14.66 -18.72
C LYS A 185 -8.02 14.97 -18.58
N SER A 186 -8.36 15.89 -17.68
CA SER A 186 -9.72 16.43 -17.53
C SER A 186 -10.01 17.50 -18.58
N SER A 187 -11.29 17.80 -18.80
CA SER A 187 -11.75 18.83 -19.74
C SER A 187 -11.22 20.24 -19.45
N GLU A 188 -10.74 20.49 -18.23
CA GLU A 188 -10.24 21.78 -17.75
C GLU A 188 -8.71 21.93 -17.84
N GLN A 189 -8.03 21.10 -18.64
CA GLN A 189 -6.56 21.01 -18.74
C GLN A 189 -5.83 20.56 -17.45
N GLU A 190 -6.56 20.23 -16.39
CA GLU A 190 -6.02 19.61 -15.18
C GLU A 190 -5.96 18.07 -15.28
N TYR A 191 -5.09 17.44 -14.49
CA TYR A 191 -5.03 15.99 -14.35
C TYR A 191 -5.90 15.50 -13.21
N ALA A 192 -6.76 14.52 -13.48
CA ALA A 192 -7.57 13.85 -12.48
C ALA A 192 -7.06 12.41 -12.24
N ASN A 193 -7.40 11.83 -11.09
CA ASN A 193 -7.08 10.44 -10.74
C ASN A 193 -8.34 9.59 -10.72
N ALA A 194 -8.26 8.37 -11.22
CA ALA A 194 -9.32 7.37 -11.10
C ALA A 194 -8.73 6.00 -10.80
N GLN A 195 -9.55 5.13 -10.20
CA GLN A 195 -9.13 3.79 -9.82
C GLN A 195 -10.13 2.75 -10.32
N GLU A 196 -9.61 1.61 -10.78
CA GLU A 196 -10.41 0.49 -11.26
C GLU A 196 -9.80 -0.86 -10.91
N HIS A 197 -10.63 -1.81 -10.52
CA HIS A 197 -10.20 -3.20 -10.32
C HIS A 197 -10.02 -3.92 -11.66
N LEU A 198 -8.96 -4.71 -11.76
CA LEU A 198 -8.68 -5.52 -12.94
C LEU A 198 -9.30 -6.93 -12.78
N LEU A 199 -9.67 -7.54 -13.89
CA LEU A 199 -10.05 -8.94 -13.93
C LEU A 199 -8.83 -9.81 -13.67
N ASN A 200 -8.98 -10.79 -12.78
CA ASN A 200 -8.00 -11.84 -12.54
C ASN A 200 -8.38 -13.12 -13.29
N PRO A 201 -7.41 -13.97 -13.67
CA PRO A 201 -7.71 -15.29 -14.19
C PRO A 201 -8.50 -16.11 -13.16
N GLN A 202 -9.38 -16.98 -13.65
CA GLN A 202 -10.01 -17.98 -12.80
C GLN A 202 -9.03 -19.14 -12.61
N ARG A 203 -8.88 -19.59 -11.36
CA ARG A 203 -8.01 -20.71 -10.99
C ARG A 203 -8.82 -21.83 -10.36
N ASP A 204 -8.39 -23.07 -10.55
CA ASP A 204 -8.90 -24.21 -9.78
C ASP A 204 -8.33 -24.25 -8.35
N LYS A 205 -8.67 -25.30 -7.59
CA LYS A 205 -8.21 -25.48 -6.21
C LYS A 205 -6.69 -25.72 -6.12
N GLN A 206 -6.07 -26.17 -7.21
CA GLN A 206 -4.65 -26.45 -7.34
C GLN A 206 -3.86 -25.22 -7.83
N GLY A 207 -4.56 -24.11 -8.14
CA GLY A 207 -3.95 -22.86 -8.58
C GLY A 207 -3.73 -22.74 -10.09
N VAL A 208 -4.15 -23.74 -10.88
CA VAL A 208 -4.03 -23.76 -12.34
C VAL A 208 -5.06 -22.82 -12.95
N ILE A 209 -4.67 -22.03 -13.95
CA ILE A 209 -5.58 -21.11 -14.65
C ILE A 209 -6.56 -21.92 -15.51
N THR A 210 -7.84 -21.89 -15.15
CA THR A 210 -8.93 -22.55 -15.88
C THR A 210 -9.64 -21.62 -16.86
N GLN A 211 -9.58 -20.31 -16.62
CA GLN A 211 -10.13 -19.32 -17.55
C GLN A 211 -9.24 -18.07 -17.57
N GLN A 212 -8.70 -17.77 -18.75
CA GLN A 212 -8.01 -16.51 -18.99
C GLN A 212 -9.01 -15.35 -19.01
N ARG A 213 -8.64 -14.24 -18.38
CA ARG A 213 -9.38 -12.98 -18.46
C ARG A 213 -8.48 -11.88 -19.00
N TYR A 214 -9.10 -10.86 -19.59
CA TYR A 214 -8.42 -9.81 -20.33
C TYR A 214 -8.84 -8.43 -19.81
N ASN A 215 -7.90 -7.51 -19.73
CA ASN A 215 -8.12 -6.10 -19.39
C ASN A 215 -7.56 -5.26 -20.54
N ILE A 216 -8.42 -4.52 -21.23
CA ILE A 216 -8.03 -3.58 -22.28
C ILE A 216 -7.88 -2.22 -21.61
N ILE A 217 -6.65 -1.70 -21.56
CA ILE A 217 -6.32 -0.42 -20.94
C ILE A 217 -6.00 0.57 -22.05
N PHE A 218 -6.69 1.71 -22.05
CA PHE A 218 -6.45 2.77 -23.03
C PHE A 218 -5.39 3.73 -22.52
N VAL A 219 -4.42 4.05 -23.38
CA VAL A 219 -3.24 4.86 -23.02
C VAL A 219 -3.17 6.06 -23.95
N ASP A 220 -2.95 7.24 -23.36
CA ASP A 220 -2.58 8.42 -24.13
C ASP A 220 -1.08 8.34 -24.41
N THR A 221 -0.73 7.89 -25.62
CA THR A 221 0.66 7.68 -26.04
C THR A 221 1.48 8.96 -26.12
N THR A 222 0.84 10.13 -26.12
CA THR A 222 1.52 11.43 -26.15
C THR A 222 1.94 11.86 -24.74
N GLU A 223 1.08 11.61 -23.76
CA GLU A 223 1.25 12.09 -22.38
C GLU A 223 1.92 11.05 -21.47
N ILE A 224 1.80 9.75 -21.76
CA ILE A 224 2.31 8.65 -20.90
C ILE A 224 3.83 8.70 -20.65
N ASN A 225 4.58 9.40 -21.51
CA ASN A 225 6.04 9.54 -21.39
C ASN A 225 6.46 10.76 -20.54
N ARG A 226 5.51 11.52 -19.96
CA ARG A 226 5.81 12.69 -19.14
C ARG A 226 5.90 12.29 -17.67
N GLU A 227 6.86 12.88 -16.96
CA GLU A 227 7.00 12.67 -15.52
C GLU A 227 5.88 13.40 -14.75
N HIS A 228 5.16 12.67 -13.91
CA HIS A 228 4.18 13.25 -12.99
C HIS A 228 4.63 13.13 -11.52
N PRO A 229 4.32 14.12 -10.65
CA PRO A 229 4.70 14.08 -9.23
C PRO A 229 4.05 12.89 -8.49
N HIS A 230 4.87 12.21 -7.67
CA HIS A 230 4.58 10.96 -6.97
C HIS A 230 3.81 11.18 -5.64
N GLN A 231 2.93 10.25 -5.27
CA GLN A 231 2.15 10.33 -4.00
C GLN A 231 2.38 9.17 -3.00
N HIS A 232 3.10 8.09 -3.35
CA HIS A 232 3.12 6.87 -2.52
C HIS A 232 4.39 6.60 -1.69
N LYS A 233 5.53 7.26 -1.95
CA LYS A 233 6.82 6.97 -1.27
C LYS A 233 6.84 7.35 0.22
N GLU A 234 6.08 8.37 0.63
CA GLU A 234 6.15 8.91 1.99
C GLU A 234 5.65 7.93 3.07
N ILE A 235 4.67 7.09 2.73
CA ILE A 235 4.03 6.19 3.71
C ILE A 235 4.81 4.91 3.92
N GLU A 236 5.43 4.41 2.86
CA GLU A 236 6.40 3.32 2.99
C GLU A 236 7.56 3.75 3.89
N ASN A 237 8.11 4.95 3.65
CA ASN A 237 9.17 5.51 4.48
C ASN A 237 8.72 5.67 5.95
N PHE A 238 7.49 6.15 6.19
CA PHE A 238 6.94 6.26 7.54
C PHE A 238 6.84 4.91 8.25
N LEU A 239 6.24 3.90 7.61
CA LEU A 239 6.03 2.58 8.21
C LEU A 239 7.33 1.78 8.39
N ASN A 240 8.34 2.02 7.55
CA ASN A 240 9.65 1.37 7.66
C ASN A 240 10.44 1.85 8.89
N ASN A 241 10.03 2.94 9.55
CA ASN A 241 10.64 3.43 10.78
C ASN A 241 10.13 2.71 12.05
N PHE A 242 9.26 1.72 11.92
CA PHE A 242 8.74 0.93 13.04
C PHE A 242 9.45 -0.43 13.12
N SER A 243 10.02 -0.74 14.29
CA SER A 243 10.78 -1.97 14.51
C SER A 243 9.90 -3.18 14.83
N LEU A 244 8.71 -2.96 15.39
CA LEU A 244 7.77 -4.01 15.74
C LEU A 244 6.56 -3.97 14.81
N VAL A 245 6.24 -5.11 14.20
CA VAL A 245 5.10 -5.24 13.28
C VAL A 245 4.41 -6.58 13.53
N THR A 246 3.08 -6.57 13.66
CA THR A 246 2.31 -7.81 13.76
C THR A 246 2.37 -8.60 12.45
N GLN A 247 2.50 -9.92 12.57
CA GLN A 247 2.64 -10.81 11.41
C GLN A 247 1.29 -11.27 10.83
N THR A 248 0.21 -11.16 11.61
CA THR A 248 -1.13 -11.57 11.19
C THR A 248 -2.19 -10.53 11.52
N GLY A 249 -3.38 -10.68 10.94
CA GLY A 249 -4.52 -9.81 11.16
C GLY A 249 -4.99 -9.07 9.90
N LYS A 250 -6.17 -8.45 9.98
CA LYS A 250 -6.73 -7.64 8.86
C LYS A 250 -6.02 -6.29 8.69
N GLN A 251 -5.46 -5.78 9.78
CA GLN A 251 -4.61 -4.59 9.89
C GLN A 251 -3.38 -4.98 10.70
N GLN A 252 -2.23 -4.42 10.33
CA GLN A 252 -0.99 -4.59 11.07
C GLN A 252 -0.86 -3.49 12.11
N LEU A 253 -0.43 -3.88 13.32
CA LEU A 253 -0.01 -2.93 14.34
C LEU A 253 1.49 -2.72 14.18
N TYR A 254 1.89 -1.47 14.18
CA TYR A 254 3.26 -1.02 14.13
C TYR A 254 3.57 -0.34 15.45
N ALA A 255 4.67 -0.71 16.10
CA ALA A 255 5.15 -0.07 17.32
C ALA A 255 6.65 0.18 17.25
N ARG A 256 7.09 1.27 17.85
CA ARG A 256 8.50 1.57 18.09
C ARG A 256 8.64 2.33 19.40
N PRO A 257 9.76 2.21 20.13
CA PRO A 257 10.02 3.08 21.27
C PRO A 257 9.96 4.55 20.81
N LYS A 258 9.35 5.42 21.61
CA LYS A 258 9.42 6.85 21.38
C LYS A 258 10.89 7.28 21.42
N PRO A 259 11.30 8.25 20.59
CA PRO A 259 12.59 8.89 20.79
C PRO A 259 12.66 9.37 22.24
N THR A 260 13.76 9.07 22.93
CA THR A 260 14.05 9.75 24.18
C THR A 260 13.99 11.25 23.89
N GLU A 261 13.08 11.97 24.53
CA GLU A 261 13.03 13.43 24.37
C GLU A 261 14.45 13.95 24.58
N PRO A 262 14.97 14.82 23.69
CA PRO A 262 16.22 15.48 23.99
C PRO A 262 15.99 16.14 25.34
N VAL A 263 16.80 15.75 26.33
CA VAL A 263 16.87 16.43 27.63
C VAL A 263 16.97 17.90 27.29
N THR A 264 15.88 18.63 27.51
CA THR A 264 15.84 20.06 27.26
C THR A 264 16.99 20.65 28.03
N ASP A 265 17.89 21.33 27.32
CA ASP A 265 19.12 21.90 27.84
C ASP A 265 18.85 22.81 29.06
N GLU A 266 18.76 22.23 30.26
CA GLU A 266 19.07 22.90 31.53
C GLU A 266 20.56 23.31 31.58
N LEU A 267 21.35 22.92 30.57
CA LEU A 267 22.70 23.40 30.31
C LEU A 267 22.74 24.77 29.58
N SER A 268 21.62 25.24 29.02
CA SER A 268 21.54 26.57 28.40
C SER A 268 21.39 27.71 29.43
N SER A 269 20.85 27.42 30.62
CA SER A 269 20.77 28.37 31.75
C SER A 269 22.09 28.50 32.49
N LEU A 270 22.89 27.44 32.61
CA LEU A 270 24.23 27.47 33.24
C LEU A 270 25.28 28.26 32.43
N ARG A 271 25.11 28.41 31.11
CA ARG A 271 26.02 29.24 30.28
C ARG A 271 25.71 30.74 30.34
N LYS A 272 24.51 31.15 30.77
CA LYS A 272 24.17 32.58 30.90
C LYS A 272 24.79 33.22 32.14
N ASP A 273 24.96 32.48 33.24
CA ASP A 273 25.49 33.02 34.49
C ASP A 273 27.01 33.20 34.52
N MET A 274 27.77 32.48 33.69
CA MET A 274 29.22 32.71 33.56
C MET A 274 29.59 33.84 32.58
N SER A 275 28.62 34.35 31.80
CA SER A 275 28.85 35.42 30.82
C SER A 275 28.65 36.84 31.38
N LYS A 276 28.02 36.97 32.55
CA LYS A 276 27.73 38.27 33.18
C LYS A 276 28.79 38.76 34.18
N SER A 277 29.83 37.98 34.48
CA SER A 277 30.86 38.35 35.47
C SER A 277 32.16 38.92 34.88
N LYS A 278 32.25 39.11 33.54
CA LYS A 278 33.45 39.65 32.87
C LYS A 278 33.18 40.86 31.97
N ILE A 279 32.41 41.84 32.42
CA ILE A 279 32.43 43.18 31.81
C ILE A 279 32.26 44.22 32.92
N HIS A 280 33.33 44.50 33.67
CA HIS A 280 33.57 45.78 34.36
C HIS A 280 35.06 45.85 34.70
N GLY A 281 35.82 46.68 33.99
CA GLY A 281 37.23 46.90 34.32
C GLY A 281 38.09 47.51 33.20
N ASN A 282 38.05 48.84 33.14
CA ASN A 282 39.08 49.77 32.66
C ASN A 282 39.40 49.92 31.16
N ALA A 283 38.98 51.09 30.68
CA ALA A 283 39.50 51.80 29.53
C ALA A 283 40.86 52.46 29.82
N GLN A 284 41.74 52.35 28.81
CA GLN A 284 42.62 53.39 28.22
C GLN A 284 43.71 54.07 29.06
N ASN A 285 44.96 53.67 28.74
CA ASN A 285 46.15 54.42 28.27
C ASN A 285 46.56 55.76 28.95
N PRO A 286 47.89 55.94 29.14
CA PRO A 286 48.63 56.72 28.14
C PRO A 286 50.06 56.20 27.87
N THR A 287 50.58 56.40 26.66
CA THR A 287 52.03 56.47 26.44
C THR A 287 52.36 57.45 25.31
N LEU A 288 53.27 58.36 25.68
CA LEU A 288 53.94 59.38 24.89
C LEU A 288 55.12 58.81 24.06
N PHE A 289 55.63 59.67 23.17
CA PHE A 289 56.90 59.64 22.42
C PHE A 289 56.89 58.79 21.12
N ASP A 290 57.41 59.21 19.97
CA ASP A 290 58.31 60.31 19.61
C ASP A 290 58.19 60.67 18.10
N GLU A 291 58.74 61.85 17.74
CA GLU A 291 58.91 62.52 16.43
C GLU A 291 57.77 63.39 15.85
#